data_AF-A0A1I4MPX0-F1
#
_entry.id   AF-A0A1I4MPX0-F1
#
_cell.length_a   1.000
_cell.length_b   1.000
_cell.length_c   1.000
_cell.angle_alpha   90.00
_cell.angle_beta   90.00
_cell.angle_gamma   90.00
#
_symmetry.space_group_name_H-M   'P 1'
#
loop_
_entity.id
_entity.type
_entity.pdbx_description
1 polymer ?
#
loop_
_entity_poly.entity_id
_entity_poly.type
_entity_poly.pdbx_seq_one_letter_code
_entity_poly.pdbx_strand_id
1 'polypeptide(L)'
;MSFVLQRIKACLSAILWAVASDRLKHWKTQIDAIKLRYRIAMKREADLFNPVRFSEKMQWRKLFEDSPLFTQLSDKIAARDYIAAHGFSSMLIPQLWAGKDPRAIPFDVLPRPYVIKSSHGCGQTIIVTQDEAIDRYQIIAQAKSWLAHCHGTDQLEPGYLDIPPQIIVETLLVCSDGRPPAELKVFVFDGTARFAQYIGMRQNRAQPFAFVDRNWRRNAWQGLYPPLTLPEKPVQFDLALTVAEKLCAKIDHCRVDFYLVDEKLFIGEMTLYTYSGLVLLRPEGTDAEMGSYWNIKWPKTRALIAIMTRRWGRQRGLARTVPEQAVLPAIMPTRTAPDLHLVADDGIVAPHVSSQDELRFLVPDGVLEVRLVSPNFRAAGGDVRRLGVIVRSIAVSDGAGWHEIPLDTPGLFAGFHDVERSEGGCWRWTDGEAHLSPQLWDDLSGPVLLRLTGVFTGLVPSEPQPDNDPSAT
;
A
#
# COMPACT_ATOMS: atom_id res chain seq x y z
N MET A 1 39.35 -27.45 6.85
CA MET A 1 39.65 -26.35 5.89
C MET A 1 38.45 -25.44 5.61
N SER A 2 37.27 -25.98 5.26
CA SER A 2 36.05 -25.19 4.94
C SER A 2 35.61 -24.19 6.04
N PHE A 3 35.58 -24.63 7.30
CA PHE A 3 35.12 -23.80 8.43
C PHE A 3 36.03 -22.59 8.73
N VAL A 4 37.36 -22.77 8.60
CA VAL A 4 38.34 -21.70 8.83
C VAL A 4 38.25 -20.64 7.74
N LEU A 5 38.11 -21.05 6.48
CA LEU A 5 37.87 -20.13 5.36
C LEU A 5 36.55 -19.35 5.52
N GLN A 6 35.51 -19.97 6.05
CA GLN A 6 34.21 -19.33 6.29
C GLN A 6 34.30 -18.26 7.39
N ARG A 7 35.02 -18.53 8.48
CA ARG A 7 35.27 -17.53 9.55
C ARG A 7 36.17 -16.40 9.10
N ILE A 8 37.20 -16.68 8.30
CA ILE A 8 38.08 -15.64 7.72
C ILE A 8 37.28 -14.73 6.78
N LYS A 9 36.44 -15.29 5.90
CA LYS A 9 35.54 -14.50 5.03
C LYS A 9 34.57 -13.63 5.82
N ALA A 10 33.99 -14.16 6.91
CA ALA A 10 33.09 -13.42 7.77
C ALA A 10 33.80 -12.27 8.53
N CYS A 11 35.02 -12.47 9.00
CA CYS A 11 35.81 -11.42 9.66
C CYS A 11 36.24 -10.33 8.66
N LEU A 12 36.71 -10.71 7.47
CA LEU A 12 37.10 -9.77 6.43
C LEU A 12 35.90 -8.94 5.93
N SER A 13 34.73 -9.56 5.77
CA SER A 13 33.52 -8.82 5.40
C SER A 13 33.08 -7.84 6.48
N ALA A 14 33.17 -8.21 7.76
CA ALA A 14 32.85 -7.33 8.88
C ALA A 14 33.80 -6.12 8.94
N ILE A 15 35.10 -6.32 8.74
CA ILE A 15 36.10 -5.23 8.72
C ILE A 15 35.89 -4.32 7.51
N LEU A 16 35.73 -4.89 6.30
CA LEU A 16 35.42 -4.13 5.09
C LEU A 16 34.14 -3.31 5.23
N TRP A 17 33.15 -3.85 5.96
CA TRP A 17 31.89 -3.17 6.22
C TRP A 17 32.00 -2.05 7.26
N ALA A 18 32.80 -2.26 8.32
CA ALA A 18 33.06 -1.24 9.33
C ALA A 18 33.69 0.02 8.70
N VAL A 19 34.62 -0.17 7.76
CA VAL A 19 35.29 0.92 7.01
C VAL A 19 34.53 1.38 5.75
N ALA A 20 33.40 0.76 5.41
CA ALA A 20 32.59 1.17 4.27
C ALA A 20 32.02 2.57 4.48
N SER A 21 31.98 3.37 3.42
CA SER A 21 31.36 4.70 3.46
C SER A 21 29.88 4.61 3.84
N ASP A 22 29.34 5.67 4.46
CA ASP A 22 27.91 5.75 4.84
C ASP A 22 26.98 5.57 3.64
N ARG A 23 27.44 5.99 2.45
CA ARG A 23 26.73 5.73 1.18
C ARG A 23 26.55 4.24 0.95
N LEU A 24 27.64 3.47 1.02
CA LEU A 24 27.56 2.01 0.82
C LEU A 24 26.68 1.38 1.90
N LYS A 25 26.82 1.83 3.16
CA LYS A 25 25.97 1.42 4.28
C LYS A 25 24.49 1.61 4.00
N HIS A 26 24.10 2.81 3.61
CA HIS A 26 22.74 3.14 3.21
C HIS A 26 22.24 2.25 2.07
N TRP A 27 23.00 2.12 0.98
CA TRP A 27 22.62 1.28 -0.16
C TRP A 27 22.43 -0.20 0.23
N LYS A 28 23.30 -0.74 1.08
CA LYS A 28 23.14 -2.12 1.56
C LYS A 28 21.85 -2.26 2.37
N THR A 29 21.54 -1.34 3.27
CA THR A 29 20.28 -1.34 4.03
C THR A 29 19.06 -1.37 3.10
N GLN A 30 19.06 -0.56 2.04
CA GLN A 30 17.94 -0.54 1.07
C GLN A 30 17.84 -1.83 0.26
N ILE A 31 18.97 -2.34 -0.22
CA ILE A 31 19.03 -3.62 -0.96
C ILE A 31 18.55 -4.77 -0.07
N ASP A 32 18.99 -4.82 1.18
CA ASP A 32 18.58 -5.85 2.15
C ASP A 32 17.08 -5.77 2.45
N ALA A 33 16.55 -4.56 2.67
CA ALA A 33 15.11 -4.35 2.93
C ALA A 33 14.25 -4.84 1.76
N ILE A 34 14.62 -4.52 0.51
CA ILE A 34 13.93 -4.99 -0.69
C ILE A 34 14.06 -6.51 -0.86
N LYS A 35 15.25 -7.08 -0.64
CA LYS A 35 15.44 -8.54 -0.68
C LYS A 35 14.60 -9.26 0.37
N LEU A 36 14.49 -8.72 1.58
CA LEU A 36 13.67 -9.28 2.64
C LEU A 36 12.17 -9.25 2.26
N ARG A 37 11.66 -8.09 1.82
CA ARG A 37 10.27 -7.96 1.34
C ARG A 37 9.98 -8.93 0.19
N TYR A 38 10.89 -9.03 -0.77
CA TYR A 38 10.78 -9.95 -1.89
C TYR A 38 10.78 -11.41 -1.42
N ARG A 39 11.67 -11.82 -0.52
CA ARG A 39 11.71 -13.19 0.03
C ARG A 39 10.41 -13.55 0.72
N ILE A 40 9.87 -12.66 1.54
CA ILE A 40 8.62 -12.88 2.28
C ILE A 40 7.44 -13.04 1.31
N ALA A 41 7.32 -12.17 0.31
CA ALA A 41 6.21 -12.16 -0.64
C ALA A 41 6.32 -13.28 -1.69
N MET A 42 7.50 -13.44 -2.29
CA MET A 42 7.74 -14.31 -3.44
C MET A 42 8.25 -15.71 -3.06
N LYS A 43 8.53 -15.95 -1.78
CA LYS A 43 9.02 -17.22 -1.22
C LYS A 43 10.32 -17.73 -1.87
N ARG A 44 11.18 -16.80 -2.31
CA ARG A 44 12.50 -17.07 -2.91
C ARG A 44 13.39 -15.82 -2.87
N GLU A 45 14.69 -15.98 -3.09
CA GLU A 45 15.63 -14.85 -3.19
C GLU A 45 15.50 -14.10 -4.53
N ALA A 46 15.79 -12.79 -4.53
CA ALA A 46 15.91 -11.99 -5.75
C ALA A 46 17.37 -11.90 -6.21
N ASP A 47 17.64 -12.16 -7.49
CA ASP A 47 18.87 -11.70 -8.13
C ASP A 47 18.69 -10.29 -8.72
N LEU A 48 19.05 -9.29 -7.91
CA LEU A 48 18.97 -7.87 -8.29
C LEU A 48 20.11 -7.41 -9.20
N PHE A 49 21.07 -8.26 -9.55
CA PHE A 49 22.17 -7.91 -10.46
C PHE A 49 22.09 -8.68 -11.79
N ASN A 50 21.37 -9.80 -11.83
CA ASN A 50 20.94 -10.49 -13.04
C ASN A 50 19.42 -10.77 -13.00
N PRO A 51 18.56 -9.74 -12.98
CA PRO A 51 17.13 -9.97 -12.84
C PRO A 51 16.57 -10.65 -14.09
N VAL A 52 15.93 -11.81 -13.92
CA VAL A 52 15.31 -12.56 -15.03
C VAL A 52 13.80 -12.36 -15.00
N ARG A 53 13.22 -12.39 -13.81
CA ARG A 53 11.77 -12.43 -13.62
C ARG A 53 11.18 -11.02 -13.56
N PHE A 54 9.90 -10.88 -13.90
CA PHE A 54 9.20 -9.59 -13.87
C PHE A 54 9.25 -8.97 -12.47
N SER A 55 8.97 -9.75 -11.43
CA SER A 55 9.08 -9.33 -10.04
C SER A 55 10.48 -8.83 -9.64
N GLU A 56 11.56 -9.51 -10.08
CA GLU A 56 12.95 -9.07 -9.83
C GLU A 56 13.29 -7.78 -10.57
N LYS A 57 12.87 -7.68 -11.84
CA LYS A 57 13.05 -6.48 -12.67
C LYS A 57 12.33 -5.27 -12.09
N MET A 58 11.16 -5.48 -11.48
CA MET A 58 10.44 -4.43 -10.76
C MET A 58 11.21 -3.97 -9.52
N GLN A 59 11.77 -4.89 -8.72
CA GLN A 59 12.63 -4.51 -7.59
C GLN A 59 13.91 -3.81 -8.04
N TRP A 60 14.50 -4.26 -9.17
CA TRP A 60 15.65 -3.61 -9.79
C TRP A 60 15.33 -2.16 -10.14
N ARG A 61 14.18 -1.91 -10.79
CA ARG A 61 13.70 -0.57 -11.14
C ARG A 61 13.55 0.31 -9.90
N LYS A 62 12.93 -0.19 -8.83
CA LYS A 62 12.75 0.55 -7.57
C LYS A 62 14.06 0.99 -6.91
N LEU A 63 15.13 0.22 -7.08
CA LEU A 63 16.43 0.53 -6.49
C LEU A 63 17.28 1.42 -7.39
N PHE A 64 17.36 1.09 -8.67
CA PHE A 64 18.44 1.57 -9.53
C PHE A 64 17.97 2.50 -10.65
N GLU A 65 16.66 2.62 -10.86
CA GLU A 65 16.10 3.55 -11.82
C GLU A 65 15.62 4.81 -11.12
N ASP A 66 16.07 5.94 -11.65
CA ASP A 66 15.71 7.25 -11.15
C ASP A 66 15.47 8.15 -12.36
N SER A 67 14.20 8.49 -12.59
CA SER A 67 13.76 9.26 -13.75
C SER A 67 12.68 10.24 -13.32
N PRO A 68 12.78 11.54 -13.67
CA PRO A 68 11.73 12.51 -13.38
C PRO A 68 10.42 12.18 -14.09
N LEU A 69 10.52 11.52 -15.26
CA LEU A 69 9.37 11.00 -15.98
C LEU A 69 8.58 10.01 -15.11
N PHE A 70 9.24 9.25 -14.23
CA PHE A 70 8.52 8.31 -13.38
C PHE A 70 7.67 9.01 -12.34
N THR A 71 8.16 10.13 -11.81
CA THR A 71 7.37 11.00 -10.93
C THR A 71 6.21 11.63 -11.68
N GLN A 72 6.45 12.15 -12.88
CA GLN A 72 5.38 12.73 -13.71
C GLN A 72 4.26 11.71 -13.99
N LEU A 73 4.61 10.47 -14.35
CA LEU A 73 3.63 9.45 -14.69
C LEU A 73 2.92 8.85 -13.47
N SER A 74 3.57 8.82 -12.31
CA SER A 74 2.95 8.39 -11.05
C SER A 74 2.02 9.45 -10.43
N ASP A 75 2.21 10.73 -10.78
CA ASP A 75 1.30 11.81 -10.40
C ASP A 75 0.06 11.83 -11.30
N LYS A 76 -1.11 11.53 -10.75
CA LYS A 76 -2.37 11.49 -11.50
C LYS A 76 -2.76 12.83 -12.13
N ILE A 77 -2.22 13.96 -11.65
CA ILE A 77 -2.41 15.27 -12.27
C ILE A 77 -1.40 15.46 -13.40
N ALA A 78 -0.09 15.34 -13.11
CA ALA A 78 0.96 15.59 -14.11
C ALA A 78 0.98 14.56 -15.26
N ALA A 79 0.49 13.34 -15.03
CA ALA A 79 0.31 12.33 -16.06
C ALA A 79 -0.70 12.78 -17.14
N ARG A 80 -1.66 13.63 -16.79
CA ARG A 80 -2.65 14.16 -17.75
C ARG A 80 -1.98 15.05 -18.79
N ASP A 81 -1.02 15.87 -18.38
CA ASP A 81 -0.23 16.69 -19.29
C ASP A 81 0.62 15.83 -20.23
N TYR A 82 1.21 14.76 -19.70
CA TYR A 82 1.94 13.79 -20.53
C TYR A 82 1.01 13.16 -21.58
N ILE A 83 -0.17 12.66 -21.17
CA ILE A 83 -1.15 12.05 -22.07
C ILE A 83 -1.62 13.05 -23.14
N ALA A 84 -1.92 14.29 -22.75
CA ALA A 84 -2.35 15.34 -23.66
C ALA A 84 -1.26 15.70 -24.68
N ALA A 85 0.00 15.82 -24.24
CA ALA A 85 1.15 16.09 -25.11
C ALA A 85 1.39 14.98 -26.15
N HIS A 86 0.93 13.76 -25.89
CA HIS A 86 0.98 12.64 -26.84
C HIS A 86 -0.26 12.55 -27.75
N GLY A 87 -1.15 13.55 -27.73
CA GLY A 87 -2.30 13.66 -28.61
C GLY A 87 -3.55 12.93 -28.13
N PHE A 88 -3.62 12.54 -26.86
CA PHE A 88 -4.72 11.76 -26.29
C PHE A 88 -5.57 12.53 -25.28
N SER A 89 -5.61 13.86 -25.38
CA SER A 89 -6.40 14.72 -24.49
C SER A 89 -7.89 14.33 -24.48
N SER A 90 -8.45 13.92 -25.62
CA SER A 90 -9.86 13.48 -25.74
C SER A 90 -10.17 12.16 -25.02
N MET A 91 -9.15 11.41 -24.59
CA MET A 91 -9.29 10.15 -23.84
C MET A 91 -9.07 10.35 -22.33
N LEU A 92 -8.79 11.58 -21.88
CA LEU A 92 -8.70 11.87 -20.45
C LEU A 92 -10.09 11.89 -19.81
N ILE A 93 -10.19 11.35 -18.60
CA ILE A 93 -11.39 11.50 -17.77
C ILE A 93 -11.57 12.99 -17.46
N PRO A 94 -12.78 13.58 -17.59
CA PRO A 94 -12.99 14.98 -17.25
C PRO A 94 -12.60 15.27 -15.79
N GLN A 95 -11.68 16.22 -15.61
CA GLN A 95 -11.29 16.72 -14.29
C GLN A 95 -12.21 17.88 -13.92
N LEU A 96 -12.95 17.72 -12.84
CA LEU A 96 -13.90 18.70 -12.33
C LEU A 96 -13.22 19.70 -11.39
N TRP A 97 -12.21 19.26 -10.65
CA TRP A 97 -11.44 20.10 -9.72
C TRP A 97 -10.09 19.45 -9.38
N ALA A 98 -9.10 20.27 -9.03
CA ALA A 98 -7.87 19.80 -8.39
C ALA A 98 -7.33 20.88 -7.44
N GLY A 99 -6.70 20.48 -6.33
CA GLY A 99 -6.14 21.44 -5.38
C GLY A 99 -5.45 20.81 -4.18
N LYS A 100 -4.78 21.66 -3.39
CA LYS A 100 -4.00 21.26 -2.19
C LYS A 100 -4.83 21.25 -0.90
N ASP A 101 -5.90 22.03 -0.84
CA ASP A 101 -6.76 22.12 0.35
C ASP A 101 -8.10 21.42 0.09
N PRO A 102 -8.36 20.26 0.74
CA PRO A 102 -9.64 19.57 0.58
C PRO A 102 -10.86 20.41 1.00
N ARG A 103 -10.69 21.44 1.85
CA ARG A 103 -11.79 22.34 2.24
C ARG A 103 -12.26 23.23 1.08
N ALA A 104 -11.42 23.42 0.06
CA ALA A 104 -11.73 24.22 -1.11
C ALA A 104 -12.45 23.42 -2.22
N ILE A 105 -12.78 22.15 -1.98
CA ILE A 105 -13.58 21.35 -2.92
C ILE A 105 -14.98 21.97 -3.03
N PRO A 106 -15.44 22.34 -4.24
CA PRO A 106 -16.70 23.07 -4.41
C PRO A 106 -17.90 22.12 -4.45
N PHE A 107 -18.15 21.40 -3.36
CA PHE A 107 -19.17 20.34 -3.23
C PHE A 107 -20.57 20.72 -3.72
N ASP A 108 -20.95 21.99 -3.59
CA ASP A 108 -22.27 22.51 -3.97
C ASP A 108 -22.50 22.63 -5.47
N VAL A 109 -21.44 22.76 -6.26
CA VAL A 109 -21.53 23.04 -7.71
C VAL A 109 -20.91 21.95 -8.58
N LEU A 110 -20.23 20.97 -7.97
CA LEU A 110 -19.67 19.84 -8.70
C LEU A 110 -20.79 18.99 -9.32
N PRO A 111 -20.75 18.71 -10.63
CA PRO A 111 -21.73 17.84 -11.26
C PRO A 111 -21.55 16.41 -10.74
N ARG A 112 -22.62 15.81 -10.24
CA ARG A 112 -22.66 14.41 -9.82
C ARG A 112 -23.01 13.49 -11.00
N PRO A 113 -22.56 12.22 -10.99
CA PRO A 113 -21.66 11.61 -9.99
C PRO A 113 -20.17 11.92 -10.25
N TYR A 114 -19.34 11.85 -9.20
CA TYR A 114 -17.90 12.11 -9.31
C TYR A 114 -17.08 11.23 -8.36
N VAL A 115 -15.77 11.22 -8.58
CA VAL A 115 -14.79 10.48 -7.78
C VAL A 115 -13.72 11.43 -7.27
N ILE A 116 -13.41 11.35 -5.97
CA ILE A 116 -12.34 12.08 -5.30
C ILE A 116 -11.16 11.15 -5.10
N LYS A 117 -9.96 11.57 -5.49
CA LYS A 117 -8.72 10.79 -5.35
C LYS A 117 -7.59 11.69 -4.86
N SER A 118 -6.56 11.10 -4.26
CA SER A 118 -5.26 11.77 -4.14
C SER A 118 -4.47 11.66 -5.45
N SER A 119 -3.59 12.63 -5.71
CA SER A 119 -2.72 12.60 -6.89
C SER A 119 -1.57 11.60 -6.78
N HIS A 120 -1.13 11.33 -5.55
CA HIS A 120 0.16 10.70 -5.22
C HIS A 120 0.05 9.32 -4.55
N GLY A 121 -1.15 8.73 -4.52
CA GLY A 121 -1.41 7.50 -3.77
C GLY A 121 -2.08 6.38 -4.57
N CYS A 122 -2.22 5.23 -3.89
CA CYS A 122 -2.90 4.04 -4.36
C CYS A 122 -4.07 3.70 -3.41
N GLY A 123 -5.23 3.32 -3.96
CA GLY A 123 -6.42 2.93 -3.17
C GLY A 123 -7.10 4.08 -2.40
N GLN A 124 -6.60 5.31 -2.55
CA GLN A 124 -7.13 6.53 -1.95
C GLN A 124 -8.21 7.11 -2.87
N THR A 125 -9.45 6.66 -2.68
CA THR A 125 -10.58 7.01 -3.55
C THR A 125 -11.89 7.05 -2.76
N ILE A 126 -12.68 8.09 -2.97
CA ILE A 126 -14.07 8.21 -2.50
C ILE A 126 -14.94 8.39 -3.75
N ILE A 127 -16.01 7.59 -3.86
CA ILE A 127 -17.01 7.74 -4.92
C ILE A 127 -18.19 8.50 -4.31
N VAL A 128 -18.67 9.51 -5.03
CA VAL A 128 -19.90 10.23 -4.66
C VAL A 128 -20.92 9.96 -5.76
N THR A 129 -21.97 9.22 -5.40
CA THR A 129 -23.04 8.85 -6.33
C THR A 129 -24.08 9.97 -6.48
N GLN A 130 -25.04 9.80 -7.40
CA GLN A 130 -26.02 10.83 -7.73
C GLN A 130 -26.83 11.28 -6.50
N ASP A 131 -27.39 10.30 -5.77
CA ASP A 131 -28.40 10.52 -4.72
C ASP A 131 -27.83 10.44 -3.30
N GLU A 132 -26.51 10.30 -3.16
CA GLU A 132 -25.84 10.14 -1.87
C GLU A 132 -25.73 11.47 -1.09
N ALA A 133 -26.01 11.41 0.20
CA ALA A 133 -25.77 12.53 1.10
C ALA A 133 -24.26 12.74 1.26
N ILE A 134 -23.78 13.97 1.00
CA ILE A 134 -22.35 14.28 1.14
C ILE A 134 -22.04 14.62 2.59
N ASP A 135 -21.29 13.75 3.26
CA ASP A 135 -20.58 14.12 4.49
C ASP A 135 -19.25 14.82 4.14
N ARG A 136 -19.31 16.16 4.03
CA ARG A 136 -18.12 16.97 3.70
C ARG A 136 -17.03 16.82 4.76
N TYR A 137 -17.41 16.71 6.02
CA TYR A 137 -16.45 16.64 7.12
C TYR A 137 -15.64 15.36 7.02
N GLN A 138 -16.30 14.21 6.82
CA GLN A 138 -15.64 12.93 6.63
C GLN A 138 -14.75 12.92 5.39
N ILE A 139 -15.24 13.43 4.25
CA ILE A 139 -14.45 13.50 3.01
C ILE A 139 -13.20 14.36 3.20
N ILE A 140 -13.33 15.54 3.82
CA ILE A 140 -12.21 16.45 4.08
C ILE A 140 -11.20 15.80 5.03
N ALA A 141 -11.66 15.15 6.10
CA ALA A 141 -10.79 14.46 7.05
C ALA A 141 -10.01 13.34 6.37
N GLN A 142 -10.69 12.51 5.58
CA GLN A 142 -10.06 11.42 4.83
C GLN A 142 -9.04 11.93 3.81
N ALA A 143 -9.39 12.98 3.06
CA ALA A 143 -8.50 13.60 2.08
C ALA A 143 -7.26 14.23 2.76
N LYS A 144 -7.41 14.87 3.93
CA LYS A 144 -6.29 15.37 4.73
C LYS A 144 -5.35 14.24 5.18
N SER A 145 -5.90 13.12 5.64
CA SER A 145 -5.10 11.92 5.95
C SER A 145 -4.29 11.48 4.73
N TRP A 146 -4.91 11.39 3.55
CA TRP A 146 -4.17 11.00 2.33
C TRP A 146 -3.01 11.95 2.00
N LEU A 147 -3.21 13.27 2.16
CA LEU A 147 -2.18 14.28 1.89
C LEU A 147 -1.00 14.19 2.87
N ALA A 148 -1.20 13.64 4.07
CA ALA A 148 -0.14 13.43 5.07
C ALA A 148 0.71 12.17 4.80
N HIS A 149 0.30 11.30 3.87
CA HIS A 149 0.99 10.04 3.57
C HIS A 149 1.80 10.11 2.28
N CYS A 150 2.97 9.47 2.27
CA CYS A 150 3.84 9.33 1.10
C CYS A 150 3.91 7.87 0.63
N HIS A 151 3.19 7.55 -0.44
CA HIS A 151 3.15 6.19 -1.00
C HIS A 151 4.54 5.67 -1.39
N GLY A 152 5.43 6.56 -1.86
CA GLY A 152 6.79 6.20 -2.27
C GLY A 152 7.63 5.66 -1.12
N THR A 153 7.42 6.16 0.10
CA THR A 153 8.10 5.67 1.30
C THR A 153 7.56 4.31 1.71
N ASP A 154 6.24 4.14 1.77
CA ASP A 154 5.59 2.90 2.21
C ASP A 154 5.92 1.72 1.29
N GLN A 155 5.89 1.95 -0.03
CA GLN A 155 6.07 0.91 -1.04
C GLN A 155 7.48 0.80 -1.59
N LEU A 156 8.41 1.68 -1.15
CA LEU A 156 9.74 1.83 -1.70
C LEU A 156 9.66 2.05 -3.23
N GLU A 157 8.83 3.00 -3.64
CA GLU A 157 8.52 3.34 -5.04
C GLU A 157 8.94 4.79 -5.34
N PRO A 158 10.18 5.00 -5.82
CA PRO A 158 10.77 6.33 -5.91
C PRO A 158 9.99 7.34 -6.75
N GLY A 159 9.22 6.88 -7.76
CA GLY A 159 8.37 7.75 -8.56
C GLY A 159 7.40 8.57 -7.72
N TYR A 160 6.91 8.05 -6.60
CA TYR A 160 5.95 8.74 -5.75
C TYR A 160 6.57 9.70 -4.72
N LEU A 161 7.90 9.71 -4.53
CA LEU A 161 8.55 10.51 -3.46
C LEU A 161 8.43 12.02 -3.68
N ASP A 162 8.45 12.44 -4.94
CA ASP A 162 8.55 13.85 -5.36
C ASP A 162 7.23 14.41 -5.88
N ILE A 163 6.13 13.67 -5.75
CA ILE A 163 4.83 14.13 -6.20
C ILE A 163 4.28 15.15 -5.20
N PRO A 164 3.93 16.38 -5.63
CA PRO A 164 3.25 17.33 -4.77
C PRO A 164 1.87 16.78 -4.36
N PRO A 165 1.61 16.52 -3.05
CA PRO A 165 0.35 15.96 -2.61
C PRO A 165 -0.82 16.89 -2.94
N GLN A 166 -1.78 16.39 -3.70
CA GLN A 166 -2.99 17.12 -4.11
C GLN A 166 -4.18 16.18 -4.14
N ILE A 167 -5.37 16.78 -4.13
CA ILE A 167 -6.63 16.08 -4.37
C ILE A 167 -7.12 16.41 -5.78
N ILE A 168 -7.65 15.41 -6.47
CA ILE A 168 -8.30 15.53 -7.77
C ILE A 168 -9.74 15.03 -7.66
N VAL A 169 -10.65 15.73 -8.32
CA VAL A 169 -12.05 15.31 -8.51
C VAL A 169 -12.27 15.10 -10.00
N GLU A 170 -12.72 13.91 -10.37
CA GLU A 170 -13.00 13.53 -11.76
C GLU A 170 -14.45 13.07 -11.90
N THR A 171 -15.00 13.18 -13.11
CA THR A 171 -16.31 12.58 -13.42
C THR A 171 -16.27 11.08 -13.15
N LEU A 172 -17.30 10.54 -12.47
CA LEU A 172 -17.45 9.11 -12.31
C LEU A 172 -17.94 8.53 -13.63
N LEU A 173 -17.14 7.67 -14.25
CA LEU A 173 -17.52 6.98 -15.48
C LEU A 173 -18.55 5.88 -15.19
N VAL A 174 -19.64 5.88 -15.96
CA VAL A 174 -20.73 4.91 -15.91
C VAL A 174 -21.14 4.60 -17.36
N CYS A 175 -21.41 3.35 -17.69
CA CYS A 175 -21.90 2.96 -19.01
C CYS A 175 -23.35 3.42 -19.23
N SER A 176 -23.80 3.45 -20.49
CA SER A 176 -25.16 3.83 -20.86
C SER A 176 -26.27 3.01 -20.17
N ASP A 177 -25.96 1.76 -19.79
CA ASP A 177 -26.85 0.86 -19.04
C ASP A 177 -26.77 1.01 -17.50
N GLY A 178 -26.06 2.02 -17.00
CA GLY A 178 -25.92 2.31 -15.56
C GLY A 178 -24.85 1.49 -14.83
N ARG A 179 -24.15 0.57 -15.51
CA ARG A 179 -23.12 -0.28 -14.88
C ARG A 179 -21.77 0.43 -14.80
N PRO A 180 -20.90 0.07 -13.82
CA PRO A 180 -19.53 0.56 -13.81
C PRO A 180 -18.75 0.01 -15.02
N PRO A 181 -17.83 0.80 -15.61
CA PRO A 181 -17.03 0.36 -16.74
C PRO A 181 -16.12 -0.80 -16.37
N ALA A 182 -15.86 -1.66 -17.33
CA ALA A 182 -14.79 -2.64 -17.23
C ALA A 182 -13.43 -1.93 -17.30
N GLU A 183 -12.42 -2.51 -16.66
CA GLU A 183 -11.04 -2.01 -16.72
C GLU A 183 -10.20 -2.91 -17.62
N LEU A 184 -9.39 -2.29 -18.48
CA LEU A 184 -8.39 -2.96 -19.29
C LEU A 184 -7.01 -2.40 -18.95
N LYS A 185 -6.14 -3.24 -18.39
CA LYS A 185 -4.77 -2.84 -18.03
C LYS A 185 -3.81 -3.42 -19.04
N VAL A 186 -3.31 -2.60 -19.96
CA VAL A 186 -2.42 -3.01 -21.05
C VAL A 186 -0.98 -2.95 -20.57
N PHE A 187 -0.25 -4.05 -20.71
CA PHE A 187 1.16 -4.14 -20.28
C PHE A 187 2.07 -3.97 -21.48
N VAL A 188 2.81 -2.85 -21.50
CA VAL A 188 3.76 -2.52 -22.55
C VAL A 188 5.17 -2.81 -22.07
N PHE A 189 5.94 -3.47 -22.93
CA PHE A 189 7.35 -3.79 -22.70
C PHE A 189 8.15 -3.46 -23.95
N ASP A 190 9.21 -2.67 -23.79
CA ASP A 190 10.08 -2.20 -24.88
C ASP A 190 9.27 -1.68 -26.10
N GLY A 191 8.26 -0.85 -25.81
CA GLY A 191 7.36 -0.25 -26.81
C GLY A 191 6.29 -1.17 -27.40
N THR A 192 6.18 -2.43 -26.97
CA THR A 192 5.21 -3.41 -27.48
C THR A 192 4.20 -3.82 -26.41
N ALA A 193 2.89 -3.69 -26.68
CA ALA A 193 1.85 -4.20 -25.78
C ALA A 193 1.81 -5.74 -25.83
N ARG A 194 2.25 -6.42 -24.77
CA ARG A 194 2.40 -7.89 -24.81
C ARG A 194 1.13 -8.63 -24.45
N PHE A 195 0.41 -8.12 -23.46
CA PHE A 195 -0.81 -8.69 -22.93
C PHE A 195 -1.61 -7.61 -22.22
N ALA A 196 -2.86 -7.93 -21.88
CA ALA A 196 -3.68 -7.10 -21.02
C ALA A 196 -4.28 -7.92 -19.89
N GLN A 197 -4.63 -7.23 -18.82
CA GLN A 197 -5.50 -7.74 -17.78
C GLN A 197 -6.88 -7.12 -17.95
N TYR A 198 -7.89 -7.95 -18.17
CA TYR A 198 -9.28 -7.54 -18.20
C TYR A 198 -9.92 -7.76 -16.84
N ILE A 199 -10.50 -6.71 -16.29
CA ILE A 199 -11.25 -6.72 -15.04
C ILE A 199 -12.70 -6.40 -15.39
N GLY A 200 -13.61 -7.26 -14.93
CA GLY A 200 -15.04 -7.10 -15.15
C GLY A 200 -15.62 -5.89 -14.40
N MET A 201 -16.95 -5.92 -14.23
CA MET A 201 -17.68 -4.84 -13.57
C MET A 201 -17.26 -4.68 -12.11
N ARG A 202 -16.83 -3.47 -11.75
CA ARG A 202 -16.38 -3.11 -10.42
C ARG A 202 -17.54 -3.02 -9.42
N GLN A 203 -17.95 -4.15 -8.84
CA GLN A 203 -18.91 -4.20 -7.74
C GLN A 203 -18.25 -4.17 -6.34
N ASN A 204 -16.95 -4.54 -6.21
CA ASN A 204 -16.21 -4.57 -4.94
C ASN A 204 -14.68 -4.58 -5.17
N ARG A 205 -13.85 -4.41 -4.12
CA ARG A 205 -12.36 -4.36 -4.24
C ARG A 205 -11.69 -5.71 -4.60
N ALA A 206 -12.35 -6.84 -4.36
CA ALA A 206 -11.86 -8.18 -4.71
C ALA A 206 -12.54 -8.65 -6.00
N GLN A 207 -11.87 -8.49 -7.15
CA GLN A 207 -12.49 -8.73 -8.46
C GLN A 207 -11.79 -9.87 -9.20
N PRO A 208 -12.56 -10.83 -9.73
CA PRO A 208 -12.07 -11.76 -10.74
C PRO A 208 -11.53 -10.98 -11.94
N PHE A 209 -10.37 -11.38 -12.44
CA PHE A 209 -9.81 -10.84 -13.67
C PHE A 209 -9.28 -11.97 -14.54
N ALA A 210 -8.98 -11.66 -15.79
CA ALA A 210 -8.31 -12.57 -16.71
C ALA A 210 -7.16 -11.85 -17.42
N PHE A 211 -6.06 -12.57 -17.64
CA PHE A 211 -5.04 -12.12 -18.57
C PHE A 211 -5.41 -12.58 -19.98
N VAL A 212 -5.20 -11.70 -20.96
CA VAL A 212 -5.41 -11.97 -22.38
C VAL A 212 -4.20 -11.56 -23.19
N ASP A 213 -3.92 -12.30 -24.26
CA ASP A 213 -2.92 -11.92 -25.25
C ASP A 213 -3.45 -10.82 -26.19
N ARG A 214 -2.62 -10.42 -27.16
CA ARG A 214 -2.97 -9.42 -28.19
C ARG A 214 -4.13 -9.82 -29.11
N ASN A 215 -4.50 -11.10 -29.14
CA ASN A 215 -5.59 -11.62 -29.97
C ASN A 215 -6.86 -11.88 -29.14
N TRP A 216 -6.93 -11.33 -27.92
CA TRP A 216 -8.02 -11.56 -26.97
C TRP A 216 -8.18 -13.04 -26.58
N ARG A 217 -7.09 -13.81 -26.61
CA ARG A 217 -7.07 -15.19 -26.12
C ARG A 217 -6.66 -15.21 -24.67
N ARG A 218 -7.41 -15.96 -23.87
CA ARG A 218 -7.12 -16.14 -22.44
C ARG A 218 -5.74 -16.75 -22.25
N ASN A 219 -4.94 -16.13 -21.38
CA ASN A 219 -3.73 -16.76 -20.85
C ASN A 219 -4.08 -17.64 -19.63
N ALA A 220 -3.33 -18.72 -19.43
CA ALA A 220 -3.44 -19.58 -18.25
C ALA A 220 -3.01 -18.90 -16.94
N TRP A 221 -2.41 -17.70 -17.03
CA TRP A 221 -1.97 -16.95 -15.87
C TRP A 221 -3.11 -16.58 -14.91
N GLN A 222 -2.84 -16.72 -13.62
CA GLN A 222 -3.77 -16.45 -12.52
C GLN A 222 -3.03 -15.63 -11.44
N GLY A 223 -3.77 -14.70 -10.84
CA GLY A 223 -3.35 -14.01 -9.62
C GLY A 223 -4.04 -14.57 -8.38
N LEU A 224 -4.32 -13.69 -7.42
CA LEU A 224 -4.90 -14.06 -6.13
C LEU A 224 -6.43 -14.27 -6.17
N TYR A 225 -7.10 -13.92 -7.26
CA TYR A 225 -8.55 -13.98 -7.41
C TYR A 225 -8.96 -15.05 -8.43
N PRO A 226 -10.17 -15.62 -8.27
CA PRO A 226 -10.66 -16.63 -9.20
C PRO A 226 -10.71 -16.09 -10.63
N PRO A 227 -10.50 -16.97 -11.63
CA PRO A 227 -10.53 -16.59 -13.04
C PRO A 227 -11.92 -16.06 -13.43
N LEU A 228 -11.95 -14.87 -14.05
CA LEU A 228 -13.17 -14.33 -14.68
C LEU A 228 -13.56 -15.14 -15.93
N THR A 229 -14.84 -15.29 -16.23
CA THR A 229 -15.28 -15.68 -17.59
C THR A 229 -15.04 -14.52 -18.55
N LEU A 230 -14.20 -14.76 -19.57
CA LEU A 230 -13.85 -13.70 -20.52
C LEU A 230 -15.05 -13.38 -21.41
N PRO A 231 -15.45 -12.09 -21.55
CA PRO A 231 -16.49 -11.72 -22.50
C PRO A 231 -15.97 -11.76 -23.95
N GLU A 232 -16.86 -11.47 -24.90
CA GLU A 232 -16.44 -11.15 -26.26
C GLU A 232 -15.43 -10.00 -26.28
N LYS A 233 -14.57 -10.00 -27.32
CA LYS A 233 -13.52 -9.00 -27.47
C LYS A 233 -14.14 -7.59 -27.53
N PRO A 234 -13.80 -6.68 -26.60
CA PRO A 234 -14.27 -5.31 -26.65
C PRO A 234 -13.80 -4.62 -27.93
N VAL A 235 -14.68 -3.85 -28.56
CA VAL A 235 -14.39 -3.14 -29.82
C VAL A 235 -13.20 -2.17 -29.70
N GLN A 236 -12.96 -1.64 -28.50
CA GLN A 236 -11.86 -0.71 -28.20
C GLN A 236 -10.51 -1.40 -27.95
N PHE A 237 -10.45 -2.74 -27.88
CA PHE A 237 -9.25 -3.45 -27.42
C PHE A 237 -8.01 -3.12 -28.28
N ASP A 238 -8.13 -3.17 -29.61
CA ASP A 238 -6.99 -2.91 -30.50
C ASP A 238 -6.54 -1.44 -30.45
N LEU A 239 -7.49 -0.52 -30.25
CA LEU A 239 -7.19 0.88 -30.01
C LEU A 239 -6.42 1.06 -28.69
N ALA A 240 -6.84 0.39 -27.62
CA ALA A 240 -6.16 0.45 -26.32
C ALA A 240 -4.72 -0.05 -26.40
N LEU A 241 -4.45 -1.14 -27.14
CA LEU A 241 -3.09 -1.60 -27.38
C LEU A 241 -2.25 -0.53 -28.10
N THR A 242 -2.79 0.05 -29.17
CA THR A 242 -2.10 1.07 -29.99
C THR A 242 -1.80 2.34 -29.19
N VAL A 243 -2.77 2.80 -28.38
CA VAL A 243 -2.61 3.98 -27.52
C VAL A 243 -1.56 3.72 -26.45
N ALA A 244 -1.60 2.56 -25.81
CA ALA A 244 -0.61 2.19 -24.79
C ALA A 244 0.81 2.13 -25.37
N GLU A 245 1.01 1.54 -26.55
CA GLU A 245 2.30 1.50 -27.25
C GLU A 245 2.83 2.90 -27.54
N LYS A 246 1.98 3.82 -28.02
CA LYS A 246 2.35 5.21 -28.29
C LYS A 246 2.75 5.96 -27.01
N LEU A 247 1.97 5.83 -25.93
CA LEU A 247 2.26 6.46 -24.64
C LEU A 247 3.57 5.92 -24.01
N CYS A 248 3.91 4.66 -24.28
CA CYS A 248 5.04 3.97 -23.68
C CYS A 248 6.27 3.87 -24.61
N ALA A 249 6.28 4.54 -25.77
CA ALA A 249 7.32 4.37 -26.79
C ALA A 249 8.76 4.62 -26.28
N LYS A 250 8.92 5.45 -25.24
CA LYS A 250 10.22 5.77 -24.61
C LYS A 250 10.37 5.17 -23.20
N ILE A 251 9.55 4.21 -22.86
CA ILE A 251 9.51 3.57 -21.54
C ILE A 251 9.71 2.06 -21.74
N ASP A 252 10.72 1.50 -21.06
CA ASP A 252 11.06 0.07 -21.16
C ASP A 252 9.98 -0.85 -20.60
N HIS A 253 9.23 -0.40 -19.59
CA HIS A 253 7.98 -1.04 -19.17
C HIS A 253 7.02 -0.05 -18.51
N CYS A 254 5.76 -0.05 -18.95
CA CYS A 254 4.67 0.66 -18.28
C CYS A 254 3.35 -0.10 -18.51
N ARG A 255 2.46 -0.04 -17.52
CA ARG A 255 1.09 -0.51 -17.63
C ARG A 255 0.18 0.70 -17.83
N VAL A 256 -0.68 0.66 -18.84
CA VAL A 256 -1.67 1.71 -19.08
C VAL A 256 -3.05 1.15 -18.77
N ASP A 257 -3.74 1.78 -17.83
CA ASP A 257 -5.07 1.39 -17.38
C ASP A 257 -6.11 2.19 -18.16
N PHE A 258 -7.10 1.47 -18.70
CA PHE A 258 -8.20 2.06 -19.44
C PHE A 258 -9.54 1.68 -18.83
N TYR A 259 -10.50 2.59 -18.95
CA TYR A 259 -11.93 2.32 -18.72
C TYR A 259 -12.64 2.16 -20.06
N LEU A 260 -13.42 1.08 -20.18
CA LEU A 260 -14.27 0.80 -21.33
C LEU A 260 -15.69 1.28 -21.02
N VAL A 261 -16.11 2.37 -21.68
CA VAL A 261 -17.43 2.99 -21.47
C VAL A 261 -18.17 2.97 -22.80
N ASP A 262 -19.10 2.04 -22.96
CA ASP A 262 -19.83 1.79 -24.21
C ASP A 262 -18.86 1.59 -25.40
N GLU A 263 -18.79 2.55 -26.34
CA GLU A 263 -17.85 2.55 -27.48
C GLU A 263 -16.63 3.46 -27.25
N LYS A 264 -16.57 4.15 -26.11
CA LYS A 264 -15.48 5.08 -25.76
C LYS A 264 -14.41 4.39 -24.92
N LEU A 265 -13.22 4.96 -24.98
CA LEU A 265 -12.04 4.53 -24.24
C LEU A 265 -11.49 5.72 -23.45
N PHE A 266 -11.34 5.54 -22.13
CA PHE A 266 -10.74 6.56 -21.27
C PHE A 266 -9.45 6.02 -20.64
N ILE A 267 -8.43 6.86 -20.55
CA ILE A 267 -7.17 6.55 -19.87
C ILE A 267 -7.33 6.87 -18.38
N GLY A 268 -7.15 5.87 -17.53
CA GLY A 268 -7.26 5.99 -16.08
C GLY A 268 -5.94 6.29 -15.39
N GLU A 269 -4.91 5.48 -15.65
CA GLU A 269 -3.60 5.62 -14.99
C GLU A 269 -2.47 5.07 -15.87
N MET A 270 -1.26 5.62 -15.71
CA MET A 270 -0.02 5.00 -16.16
C MET A 270 0.75 4.49 -14.95
N THR A 271 0.99 3.19 -14.86
CA THR A 271 1.63 2.55 -13.71
C THR A 271 3.01 2.00 -14.07
N LEU A 272 4.04 2.43 -13.35
CA LEU A 272 5.43 1.98 -13.53
C LEU A 272 5.87 0.91 -12.53
N TYR A 273 5.07 0.71 -11.48
CA TYR A 273 5.36 -0.20 -10.36
C TYR A 273 4.23 -1.22 -10.18
N THR A 274 3.86 -1.91 -11.26
CA THR A 274 2.74 -2.85 -11.24
C THR A 274 2.90 -3.89 -10.13
N TYR A 275 1.88 -3.98 -9.26
CA TYR A 275 1.84 -4.85 -8.08
C TYR A 275 3.00 -4.66 -7.10
N SER A 276 3.70 -3.53 -7.14
CA SER A 276 4.93 -3.32 -6.38
C SER A 276 6.04 -4.35 -6.74
N GLY A 277 5.81 -5.19 -7.76
CA GLY A 277 6.63 -6.37 -8.08
C GLY A 277 6.51 -7.52 -7.08
N LEU A 278 5.48 -7.53 -6.23
CA LEU A 278 5.32 -8.44 -5.11
C LEU A 278 4.01 -9.25 -5.21
N VAL A 279 3.74 -9.82 -6.39
CA VAL A 279 2.58 -10.68 -6.63
C VAL A 279 3.01 -12.08 -7.04
N LEU A 280 2.45 -13.10 -6.38
CA LEU A 280 2.61 -14.48 -6.78
C LEU A 280 1.65 -14.78 -7.94
N LEU A 281 2.23 -15.08 -9.10
CA LEU A 281 1.50 -15.49 -10.29
C LEU A 281 1.60 -17.00 -10.48
N ARG A 282 0.49 -17.59 -10.95
CA ARG A 282 0.39 -19.01 -11.30
C ARG A 282 0.02 -19.16 -12.78
N PRO A 283 0.35 -20.27 -13.46
CA PRO A 283 1.18 -21.37 -12.97
C PRO A 283 2.65 -20.96 -12.77
N GLU A 284 3.46 -21.85 -12.21
CA GLU A 284 4.91 -21.64 -12.15
C GLU A 284 5.48 -21.33 -13.54
N GLY A 285 6.46 -20.44 -13.62
CA GLY A 285 7.01 -19.95 -14.89
C GLY A 285 6.42 -18.62 -15.37
N THR A 286 5.17 -18.29 -15.02
CA THR A 286 4.48 -17.04 -15.43
C THR A 286 5.32 -15.79 -15.22
N ASP A 287 5.90 -15.64 -14.02
CA ASP A 287 6.70 -14.46 -13.69
C ASP A 287 8.05 -14.39 -14.43
N ALA A 288 8.61 -15.54 -14.83
CA ALA A 288 9.77 -15.58 -15.72
C ALA A 288 9.37 -15.26 -17.17
N GLU A 289 8.23 -15.78 -17.63
CA GLU A 289 7.67 -15.50 -18.96
C GLU A 289 7.38 -14.00 -19.12
N MET A 290 6.67 -13.39 -18.18
CA MET A 290 6.46 -11.93 -18.15
C MET A 290 7.79 -11.17 -18.11
N GLY A 291 8.75 -11.66 -17.33
CA GLY A 291 10.09 -11.08 -17.23
C GLY A 291 10.81 -11.08 -18.58
N SER A 292 10.62 -12.12 -19.41
CA SER A 292 11.30 -12.24 -20.71
C SER A 292 10.96 -11.12 -21.69
N TYR A 293 9.82 -10.45 -21.52
CA TYR A 293 9.41 -9.35 -22.38
C TYR A 293 10.15 -8.04 -22.09
N TRP A 294 10.73 -7.88 -20.91
CA TRP A 294 11.35 -6.63 -20.45
C TRP A 294 12.87 -6.70 -20.51
N ASN A 295 13.52 -6.01 -21.44
CA ASN A 295 14.97 -6.02 -21.53
C ASN A 295 15.64 -4.84 -20.80
N ILE A 296 16.04 -5.05 -19.54
CA ILE A 296 16.87 -4.08 -18.82
C ILE A 296 18.30 -4.13 -19.35
N LYS A 297 18.72 -3.11 -20.11
CA LYS A 297 20.08 -3.01 -20.64
C LYS A 297 21.10 -2.79 -19.52
N TRP A 298 22.15 -3.61 -19.50
CA TRP A 298 23.30 -3.54 -18.58
C TRP A 298 22.92 -3.42 -17.08
N PRO A 299 22.13 -4.36 -16.53
CA PRO A 299 21.54 -4.21 -15.20
C PRO A 299 22.60 -4.09 -14.10
N LYS A 300 23.71 -4.86 -14.19
CA LYS A 300 24.85 -4.76 -13.26
C LYS A 300 25.51 -3.40 -13.29
N THR A 301 25.89 -2.94 -14.48
CA THR A 301 26.61 -1.68 -14.64
C THR A 301 25.76 -0.50 -14.17
N ARG A 302 24.48 -0.47 -14.54
CA ARG A 302 23.53 0.57 -14.08
C ARG A 302 23.33 0.53 -12.56
N ALA A 303 23.21 -0.65 -11.95
CA ALA A 303 23.11 -0.79 -10.51
C ALA A 303 24.37 -0.29 -9.77
N LEU A 304 25.56 -0.65 -10.26
CA LEU A 304 26.84 -0.17 -9.70
C LEU A 304 26.97 1.35 -9.82
N ILE A 305 26.65 1.92 -10.99
CA ILE A 305 26.63 3.38 -11.18
C ILE A 305 25.66 4.03 -10.20
N ALA A 306 24.44 3.50 -10.04
CA ALA A 306 23.47 4.04 -9.09
C ALA A 306 24.01 4.02 -7.65
N ILE A 307 24.59 2.89 -7.21
CA ILE A 307 25.19 2.74 -5.88
C ILE A 307 26.33 3.76 -5.66
N MET A 308 27.18 3.98 -6.65
CA MET A 308 28.32 4.89 -6.55
C MET A 308 27.92 6.36 -6.62
N THR A 309 26.93 6.71 -7.44
CA THR A 309 26.66 8.11 -7.82
C THR A 309 25.42 8.69 -7.14
N ARG A 310 24.39 7.88 -6.86
CA ARG A 310 23.09 8.35 -6.35
C ARG A 310 22.93 8.14 -4.84
N ARG A 311 22.02 8.91 -4.24
CA ARG A 311 21.49 8.68 -2.90
C ARG A 311 20.08 8.13 -3.04
N TRP A 312 19.85 6.90 -2.60
CA TRP A 312 18.54 6.28 -2.69
C TRP A 312 17.54 6.95 -1.73
N GLY A 313 16.29 7.14 -2.18
CA GLY A 313 15.17 7.57 -1.33
C GLY A 313 15.16 9.05 -0.93
N ARG A 314 15.94 9.92 -1.58
CA ARG A 314 15.89 11.37 -1.34
C ARG A 314 14.94 12.07 -2.30
N GLN A 315 14.14 12.99 -1.77
CA GLN A 315 13.34 13.90 -2.59
C GLN A 315 14.24 14.81 -3.45
N ARG A 316 13.95 14.90 -4.75
CA ARG A 316 14.65 15.75 -5.72
C ARG A 316 14.45 17.25 -5.46
N GLY A 317 13.44 17.63 -4.67
CA GLY A 317 13.09 19.02 -4.37
C GLY A 317 13.82 19.67 -3.18
N LEU A 318 14.56 18.92 -2.35
CA LEU A 318 15.22 19.44 -1.14
C LEU A 318 16.72 19.67 -1.35
N ALA A 319 17.06 20.62 -2.21
CA ALA A 319 18.36 21.28 -2.17
C ALA A 319 18.29 22.49 -1.20
N ARG A 320 18.22 22.23 0.12
CA ARG A 320 18.81 23.01 1.22
C ARG A 320 18.32 22.50 2.59
N THR A 321 19.31 22.09 3.39
CA THR A 321 19.35 21.97 4.87
C THR A 321 18.31 21.10 5.58
N VAL A 322 18.64 19.82 5.82
CA VAL A 322 18.43 19.12 7.10
C VAL A 322 19.59 18.11 7.31
N PRO A 323 20.21 18.03 8.50
CA PRO A 323 21.25 17.05 8.80
C PRO A 323 20.73 15.61 8.76
N GLU A 324 21.60 14.72 8.34
CA GLU A 324 21.37 13.29 8.11
C GLU A 324 21.35 12.54 9.45
N GLN A 325 20.17 12.12 9.93
CA GLN A 325 20.04 11.13 11.01
C GLN A 325 18.87 10.15 10.78
N ALA A 326 19.19 8.87 11.01
CA ALA A 326 18.35 7.70 11.26
C ALA A 326 17.33 7.25 10.19
N VAL A 327 17.78 6.33 9.33
CA VAL A 327 16.91 5.44 8.55
C VAL A 327 16.53 4.23 9.42
N LEU A 328 15.25 4.11 9.79
CA LEU A 328 14.67 2.88 10.35
C LEU A 328 14.00 2.04 9.24
N PRO A 329 14.00 0.69 9.32
CA PRO A 329 13.53 -0.17 8.22
C PRO A 329 12.00 -0.27 8.16
N ALA A 330 11.45 -0.16 6.95
CA ALA A 330 10.03 -0.32 6.63
C ALA A 330 9.60 -1.80 6.60
N ILE A 331 8.51 -2.16 7.29
CA ILE A 331 7.85 -3.48 7.16
C ILE A 331 6.31 -3.31 7.07
N MET A 332 5.72 -4.10 6.15
CA MET A 332 4.35 -4.04 5.61
C MET A 332 3.21 -4.32 6.62
N PRO A 333 2.00 -3.77 6.41
CA PRO A 333 0.81 -4.09 7.22
C PRO A 333 0.00 -5.24 6.63
N THR A 334 -0.56 -6.11 7.48
CA THR A 334 -1.72 -6.94 7.11
C THR A 334 -2.73 -7.01 8.25
N ARG A 335 -3.92 -6.44 7.97
CA ARG A 335 -5.23 -6.56 8.65
C ARG A 335 -5.24 -6.31 10.16
N THR A 336 -5.07 -5.06 10.52
CA THR A 336 -5.85 -4.45 11.61
C THR A 336 -7.21 -4.00 11.11
N ALA A 337 -8.15 -3.73 12.03
CA ALA A 337 -9.34 -2.93 11.76
C ALA A 337 -8.99 -1.76 10.82
N PRO A 338 -9.82 -1.42 9.81
CA PRO A 338 -9.58 -0.21 9.03
C PRO A 338 -9.41 0.95 10.01
N ASP A 339 -8.30 1.69 9.89
CA ASP A 339 -7.99 2.89 10.69
C ASP A 339 -7.58 2.68 12.17
N LEU A 340 -7.18 1.48 12.61
CA LEU A 340 -6.54 1.32 13.93
C LEU A 340 -5.07 1.79 13.91
N HIS A 341 -4.72 2.78 14.74
CA HIS A 341 -3.38 3.35 14.87
C HIS A 341 -3.15 3.92 16.28
N LEU A 342 -1.90 4.25 16.63
CA LEU A 342 -1.65 5.17 17.74
C LEU A 342 -1.49 6.60 17.20
N VAL A 343 -1.89 7.57 18.00
CA VAL A 343 -1.45 8.96 17.90
C VAL A 343 -0.50 9.20 19.07
N ALA A 344 0.78 9.48 18.78
CA ALA A 344 1.78 9.86 19.76
C ALA A 344 2.09 11.35 19.59
N ASP A 345 1.71 12.17 20.57
CA ASP A 345 1.56 13.62 20.48
C ASP A 345 0.69 14.03 19.26
N ASP A 346 1.30 14.55 18.20
CA ASP A 346 0.65 14.90 16.92
C ASP A 346 0.96 13.92 15.78
N GLY A 347 1.77 12.87 16.05
CA GLY A 347 2.24 11.90 15.07
C GLY A 347 1.40 10.63 15.02
N ILE A 348 1.18 10.09 13.82
CA ILE A 348 0.48 8.80 13.64
C ILE A 348 1.51 7.66 13.62
N VAL A 349 1.33 6.68 14.51
CA VAL A 349 2.12 5.44 14.57
C VAL A 349 1.24 4.27 14.12
N ALA A 350 1.58 3.68 12.97
CA ALA A 350 0.87 2.52 12.44
C ALA A 350 1.22 1.24 13.22
N PRO A 351 0.26 0.30 13.36
CA PRO A 351 0.52 -1.00 13.96
C PRO A 351 1.37 -1.89 13.04
N HIS A 352 2.30 -2.61 13.64
CA HIS A 352 2.95 -3.80 13.11
C HIS A 352 2.17 -5.04 13.56
N VAL A 353 1.58 -5.76 12.60
CA VAL A 353 0.78 -6.96 12.88
C VAL A 353 1.69 -8.18 12.92
N SER A 354 1.80 -8.82 14.10
CA SER A 354 2.65 -9.99 14.34
C SER A 354 1.90 -11.31 14.13
N SER A 355 0.60 -11.32 14.46
CA SER A 355 -0.35 -12.42 14.20
C SER A 355 -1.79 -11.87 14.12
N GLN A 356 -2.80 -12.71 13.89
CA GLN A 356 -4.22 -12.28 13.83
C GLN A 356 -4.69 -11.60 15.13
N ASP A 357 -4.08 -11.96 16.27
CA ASP A 357 -4.50 -11.52 17.60
C ASP A 357 -3.43 -10.66 18.31
N GLU A 358 -2.39 -10.21 17.60
CA GLU A 358 -1.28 -9.46 18.20
C GLU A 358 -0.84 -8.28 17.35
N LEU A 359 -0.92 -7.08 17.94
CA LEU A 359 -0.49 -5.81 17.36
C LEU A 359 0.70 -5.27 18.13
N ARG A 360 1.66 -4.70 17.40
CA ARG A 360 2.83 -4.05 17.98
C ARG A 360 2.97 -2.63 17.45
N PHE A 361 3.40 -1.70 18.28
CA PHE A 361 3.66 -0.31 17.88
C PHE A 361 5.04 0.09 18.38
N LEU A 362 5.73 0.94 17.61
CA LEU A 362 6.96 1.58 18.05
C LEU A 362 6.61 2.99 18.53
N VAL A 363 6.54 3.17 19.84
CA VAL A 363 6.31 4.47 20.47
C VAL A 363 7.64 5.23 20.51
N PRO A 364 7.73 6.42 19.90
CA PRO A 364 8.96 7.23 19.95
C PRO A 364 9.35 7.61 21.38
N ASP A 365 10.64 7.82 21.59
CA ASP A 365 11.16 8.31 22.86
C ASP A 365 10.71 9.75 23.12
N GLY A 366 10.45 10.08 24.38
CA GLY A 366 10.10 11.45 24.81
C GLY A 366 8.70 11.96 24.44
N VAL A 367 7.78 11.09 24.01
CA VAL A 367 6.38 11.47 23.73
C VAL A 367 5.63 11.79 25.03
N LEU A 368 4.76 12.80 24.98
CA LEU A 368 4.00 13.27 26.15
C LEU A 368 2.62 12.62 26.22
N GLU A 369 2.02 12.32 25.07
CA GLU A 369 0.72 11.66 24.97
C GLU A 369 0.74 10.50 23.97
N VAL A 370 0.06 9.40 24.30
CA VAL A 370 -0.19 8.30 23.37
C VAL A 370 -1.67 7.91 23.43
N ARG A 371 -2.34 7.84 22.27
CA ARG A 371 -3.75 7.47 22.12
C ARG A 371 -3.91 6.33 21.11
N LEU A 372 -4.60 5.26 21.46
CA LEU A 372 -5.05 4.21 20.56
C LEU A 372 -6.38 4.61 19.91
N VAL A 373 -6.32 4.89 18.61
CA VAL A 373 -7.45 5.38 17.82
C VAL A 373 -7.99 4.25 16.96
N SER A 374 -9.32 4.07 16.98
CA SER A 374 -10.02 3.07 16.19
C SER A 374 -11.42 3.53 15.79
N PRO A 375 -12.00 2.96 14.72
CA PRO A 375 -13.43 3.08 14.48
C PRO A 375 -14.19 2.56 15.69
N ASN A 376 -15.32 3.19 15.98
CA ASN A 376 -16.20 2.80 17.06
C ASN A 376 -17.63 2.61 16.56
N PHE A 377 -18.40 1.88 17.36
CA PHE A 377 -19.76 1.50 17.09
C PHE A 377 -20.57 1.50 18.40
N ARG A 378 -21.89 1.30 18.27
CA ARG A 378 -22.78 1.01 19.39
C ARG A 378 -23.32 -0.41 19.19
N ALA A 379 -23.22 -1.26 20.21
CA ALA A 379 -23.67 -2.64 20.06
C ALA A 379 -25.21 -2.72 19.97
N ALA A 380 -25.71 -3.65 19.16
CA ALA A 380 -27.13 -3.98 19.15
C ALA A 380 -27.45 -4.86 20.36
N GLY A 381 -28.39 -4.44 21.22
CA GLY A 381 -28.77 -5.21 22.42
C GLY A 381 -28.90 -4.41 23.73
N GLY A 382 -28.91 -3.08 23.68
CA GLY A 382 -29.12 -2.24 24.87
C GLY A 382 -27.84 -1.77 25.58
N ASP A 383 -26.66 -2.16 25.09
CA ASP A 383 -25.40 -1.55 25.51
C ASP A 383 -25.31 -0.11 24.99
N VAL A 384 -25.35 0.85 25.91
CA VAL A 384 -25.35 2.29 25.61
C VAL A 384 -23.94 2.86 25.40
N ARG A 385 -22.90 2.04 25.59
CA ARG A 385 -21.50 2.46 25.45
C ARG A 385 -21.12 2.63 23.99
N ARG A 386 -20.18 3.54 23.75
CA ARG A 386 -19.46 3.67 22.48
C ARG A 386 -18.29 2.70 22.54
N LEU A 387 -18.21 1.72 21.64
CA LEU A 387 -17.23 0.64 21.69
C LEU A 387 -16.30 0.73 20.47
N GLY A 388 -14.98 0.73 20.69
CA GLY A 388 -13.96 0.67 19.66
C GLY A 388 -13.45 -0.76 19.45
N VAL A 389 -12.28 -1.07 20.02
CA VAL A 389 -11.67 -2.40 19.96
C VAL A 389 -11.62 -3.06 21.33
N ILE A 390 -11.62 -4.39 21.33
CA ILE A 390 -11.32 -5.18 22.53
C ILE A 390 -9.80 -5.20 22.75
N VAL A 391 -9.33 -5.17 23.99
CA VAL A 391 -7.92 -5.37 24.37
C VAL A 391 -7.86 -6.41 25.49
N ARG A 392 -7.14 -7.51 25.27
CA ARG A 392 -6.98 -8.62 26.23
C ARG A 392 -5.65 -8.60 26.97
N SER A 393 -4.59 -8.05 26.38
CA SER A 393 -3.34 -7.78 27.08
C SER A 393 -2.61 -6.58 26.50
N ILE A 394 -1.79 -5.93 27.34
CA ILE A 394 -0.95 -4.78 27.00
C ILE A 394 0.45 -5.08 27.53
N ALA A 395 1.48 -5.00 26.69
CA ALA A 395 2.86 -5.20 27.12
C ALA A 395 3.81 -4.19 26.47
N VAL A 396 4.93 -3.90 27.13
CA VAL A 396 5.96 -2.96 26.66
C VAL A 396 7.35 -3.59 26.67
N SER A 397 8.24 -3.12 25.79
CA SER A 397 9.62 -3.60 25.70
C SER A 397 10.57 -2.54 25.15
N ASP A 398 11.77 -2.44 25.72
CA ASP A 398 12.91 -1.64 25.23
C ASP A 398 13.92 -2.49 24.42
N GLY A 399 13.60 -3.76 24.19
CA GLY A 399 14.49 -4.74 23.55
C GLY A 399 15.20 -5.71 24.50
N ALA A 400 15.13 -5.52 25.82
CA ALA A 400 15.70 -6.45 26.81
C ALA A 400 14.72 -7.55 27.27
N GLY A 401 13.41 -7.32 27.13
CA GLY A 401 12.34 -8.26 27.52
C GLY A 401 10.95 -7.61 27.44
N TRP A 402 9.88 -8.41 27.59
CA TRP A 402 8.50 -7.91 27.62
C TRP A 402 8.00 -7.74 29.06
N HIS A 403 7.39 -6.60 29.36
CA HIS A 403 6.74 -6.30 30.62
C HIS A 403 5.23 -6.15 30.38
N GLU A 404 4.39 -6.98 31.01
CA GLU A 404 2.93 -6.89 30.89
C GLU A 404 2.38 -5.79 31.82
N ILE A 405 1.49 -4.96 31.29
CA ILE A 405 0.72 -3.94 32.01
C ILE A 405 -0.65 -4.53 32.33
N PRO A 406 -1.00 -4.74 33.62
CA PRO A 406 -2.31 -5.26 34.01
C PRO A 406 -3.46 -4.38 33.48
N LEU A 407 -4.54 -4.99 32.98
CA LEU A 407 -5.68 -4.24 32.43
C LEU A 407 -6.41 -3.39 33.48
N ASP A 408 -6.32 -3.73 34.76
CA ASP A 408 -6.87 -2.97 35.89
C ASP A 408 -5.92 -1.86 36.40
N THR A 409 -4.83 -1.58 35.66
CA THR A 409 -3.89 -0.52 36.01
C THR A 409 -4.59 0.85 36.05
N PRO A 410 -4.42 1.66 37.12
CA PRO A 410 -5.04 2.97 37.26
C PRO A 410 -4.70 4.02 36.18
N GLY A 411 -3.76 3.74 35.27
CA GLY A 411 -3.42 4.61 34.14
C GLY A 411 -4.26 4.39 32.88
N LEU A 412 -5.17 3.39 32.87
CA LEU A 412 -5.95 2.97 31.72
C LEU A 412 -7.43 3.35 31.86
N PHE A 413 -7.77 4.61 32.13
CA PHE A 413 -9.18 5.05 32.29
C PHE A 413 -9.72 5.88 31.14
N ALA A 414 -8.94 6.84 30.63
CA ALA A 414 -9.40 7.70 29.55
C ALA A 414 -9.54 6.89 28.24
N GLY A 415 -10.77 6.75 27.76
CA GLY A 415 -11.13 6.01 26.56
C GLY A 415 -11.11 4.48 26.67
N PHE A 416 -10.97 3.94 27.89
CA PHE A 416 -11.16 2.50 28.19
C PHE A 416 -12.38 2.29 29.11
N HIS A 417 -13.28 1.39 28.73
CA HIS A 417 -14.38 0.91 29.59
C HIS A 417 -13.87 -0.01 30.69
N ASP A 418 -14.69 -0.28 31.70
CA ASP A 418 -14.36 -1.16 32.82
C ASP A 418 -13.88 -2.55 32.37
N VAL A 419 -13.06 -3.19 33.20
CA VAL A 419 -12.57 -4.56 32.96
C VAL A 419 -13.72 -5.55 33.04
N GLU A 420 -13.94 -6.27 31.95
CA GLU A 420 -14.91 -7.36 31.86
C GLU A 420 -14.20 -8.71 32.02
N ARG A 421 -14.89 -9.69 32.61
CA ARG A 421 -14.34 -11.01 32.95
C ARG A 421 -15.33 -12.13 32.58
N SER A 422 -14.82 -13.23 32.03
CA SER A 422 -15.55 -14.48 31.79
C SER A 422 -14.66 -15.69 32.13
N GLU A 423 -15.19 -16.91 32.05
CA GLU A 423 -14.40 -18.14 32.19
C GLU A 423 -13.23 -18.24 31.17
N GLY A 424 -13.32 -17.51 30.04
CA GLY A 424 -12.29 -17.44 29.00
C GLY A 424 -11.28 -16.28 29.11
N GLY A 425 -11.22 -15.58 30.24
CA GLY A 425 -10.26 -14.50 30.53
C GLY A 425 -10.89 -13.11 30.75
N CYS A 426 -10.03 -12.08 30.84
CA CYS A 426 -10.43 -10.68 31.02
C CYS A 426 -10.08 -9.81 29.80
N TRP A 427 -10.84 -8.72 29.61
CA TRP A 427 -10.61 -7.75 28.55
C TRP A 427 -11.13 -6.36 28.92
N ARG A 428 -10.76 -5.35 28.12
CA ARG A 428 -11.38 -4.03 28.12
C ARG A 428 -11.84 -3.67 26.72
N TRP A 429 -12.92 -2.90 26.64
CA TRP A 429 -13.28 -2.20 25.42
C TRP A 429 -12.67 -0.80 25.42
N THR A 430 -12.17 -0.35 24.27
CA THR A 430 -11.94 1.09 24.05
C THR A 430 -13.24 1.78 23.65
N ASP A 431 -13.28 3.11 23.66
CA ASP A 431 -14.39 3.90 23.12
C ASP A 431 -14.16 4.45 21.71
N GLY A 432 -12.98 4.15 21.15
CA GLY A 432 -12.51 4.64 19.86
C GLY A 432 -11.29 5.56 19.96
N GLU A 433 -10.97 6.08 21.16
CA GLU A 433 -9.80 6.92 21.40
C GLU A 433 -9.25 6.71 22.82
N ALA A 434 -8.50 5.63 23.02
CA ALA A 434 -8.04 5.20 24.34
C ALA A 434 -6.64 5.72 24.68
N HIS A 435 -6.50 6.43 25.79
CA HIS A 435 -5.22 6.99 26.22
C HIS A 435 -4.35 5.94 26.90
N LEU A 436 -3.10 5.85 26.47
CA LEU A 436 -2.05 5.03 27.06
C LEU A 436 -0.99 5.98 27.61
N SER A 437 -1.03 6.26 28.91
CA SER A 437 -0.08 7.20 29.50
C SER A 437 1.37 6.68 29.36
N PRO A 438 2.33 7.50 28.88
CA PRO A 438 3.75 7.13 28.88
C PRO A 438 4.33 6.81 30.26
N GLN A 439 3.64 7.18 31.35
CA GLN A 439 3.97 6.76 32.71
C GLN A 439 3.87 5.24 32.92
N LEU A 440 3.20 4.52 32.02
CA LEU A 440 3.10 3.07 32.06
C LEU A 440 4.41 2.36 31.68
N TRP A 441 5.41 3.10 31.20
CA TRP A 441 6.73 2.58 30.78
C TRP A 441 7.85 3.62 30.98
N ASP A 442 7.75 4.45 32.03
CA ASP A 442 8.71 5.53 32.32
C ASP A 442 10.09 5.03 32.77
N ASP A 443 10.18 3.76 33.16
CA ASP A 443 11.40 3.07 33.53
C ASP A 443 12.22 2.59 32.33
N LEU A 444 11.62 2.57 31.12
CA LEU A 444 12.26 2.16 29.89
C LEU A 444 12.98 3.35 29.22
N SER A 445 14.20 3.11 28.73
CA SER A 445 15.01 4.12 28.06
C SER A 445 14.96 3.99 26.54
N GLY A 446 14.63 5.08 25.84
CA GLY A 446 14.55 5.10 24.37
C GLY A 446 13.17 4.69 23.85
N PRO A 447 13.05 4.38 22.54
CA PRO A 447 11.76 4.05 21.94
C PRO A 447 11.22 2.72 22.49
N VAL A 448 9.92 2.68 22.77
CA VAL A 448 9.24 1.54 23.40
C VAL A 448 8.43 0.76 22.38
N LEU A 449 8.57 -0.56 22.38
CA LEU A 449 7.68 -1.47 21.68
C LEU A 449 6.45 -1.75 22.53
N LEU A 450 5.30 -1.21 22.15
CA LEU A 450 4.00 -1.54 22.74
C LEU A 450 3.41 -2.75 22.01
N ARG A 451 2.87 -3.72 22.75
CA ARG A 451 2.14 -4.88 22.22
C ARG A 451 0.73 -4.91 22.81
N LEU A 452 -0.26 -5.10 21.95
CA LEU A 452 -1.65 -5.34 22.31
C LEU A 452 -2.10 -6.71 21.79
N THR A 453 -2.79 -7.50 22.60
CA THR A 453 -3.36 -8.79 22.17
C THR A 453 -4.88 -8.85 22.23
N GLY A 454 -5.49 -9.73 21.43
CA GLY A 454 -6.94 -9.97 21.39
C GLY A 454 -7.74 -8.80 20.82
N VAL A 455 -7.19 -8.12 19.80
CA VAL A 455 -7.78 -6.90 19.22
C VAL A 455 -8.78 -7.21 18.11
N PHE A 456 -10.07 -7.20 18.44
CA PHE A 456 -11.16 -7.50 17.51
C PHE A 456 -12.11 -6.32 17.29
N THR A 457 -12.61 -6.19 16.06
CA THR A 457 -13.75 -5.31 15.73
C THR A 457 -15.05 -6.09 15.83
N GLY A 458 -15.75 -5.97 16.96
CA GLY A 458 -17.21 -6.07 17.02
C GLY A 458 -17.93 -7.32 16.49
N LEU A 459 -17.28 -8.47 16.32
CA LEU A 459 -17.98 -9.76 16.29
C LEU A 459 -17.60 -10.49 17.57
N VAL A 460 -18.43 -10.35 18.60
CA VAL A 460 -18.39 -11.24 19.76
C VAL A 460 -18.52 -12.66 19.21
N PRO A 461 -17.62 -13.60 19.52
CA PRO A 461 -17.85 -15.00 19.20
C PRO A 461 -19.16 -15.40 19.86
N SER A 462 -20.17 -15.78 19.09
CA SER A 462 -21.33 -16.48 19.65
C SER A 462 -20.79 -17.68 20.42
N GLU A 463 -21.17 -17.80 21.69
CA GLU A 463 -20.90 -19.00 22.47
C GLU A 463 -21.27 -20.24 21.64
N PRO A 464 -20.47 -21.32 21.69
CA PRO A 464 -20.85 -22.56 21.03
C PRO A 464 -22.19 -22.99 21.62
N GLN A 465 -23.23 -23.05 20.78
CA GLN A 465 -24.45 -23.73 21.16
C GLN A 465 -24.09 -25.17 21.53
N PRO A 466 -24.57 -25.71 22.66
CA PRO A 466 -24.36 -27.11 22.96
C PRO A 466 -24.94 -27.94 21.81
N ASP A 467 -24.14 -28.89 21.32
CA ASP A 467 -24.56 -29.88 20.34
C ASP A 467 -25.90 -30.49 20.78
N ASN A 468 -26.96 -30.17 20.04
CA ASN A 468 -28.18 -30.96 20.08
C ASN A 468 -27.85 -32.31 19.42
N ASP A 469 -27.40 -33.25 20.24
CA ASP A 469 -27.31 -34.67 19.89
C ASP A 469 -28.72 -35.19 19.56
N PRO A 470 -29.01 -35.55 18.29
CA PRO A 470 -30.26 -36.20 17.93
C PRO A 470 -30.04 -37.72 18.00
N SER A 471 -29.66 -38.24 19.16
CA SER A 471 -29.62 -39.68 19.42
C SER A 471 -29.91 -40.02 20.88
N ALA A 472 -31.10 -39.61 21.34
CA ALA A 472 -31.77 -40.22 22.49
C ALA A 472 -33.23 -40.52 22.14
N THR A 473 -33.43 -41.71 21.57
CA THR A 473 -34.66 -42.52 21.68
C THR A 473 -34.26 -43.91 22.10
#